data_AF-A0A2G1Z5H5-F1
#
_entry.id   AF-A0A2G1Z5H5-F1
#
_cell.length_a   1.000
_cell.length_b   1.000
_cell.length_c   1.000
_cell.angle_alpha   90.00
_cell.angle_beta   90.00
_cell.angle_gamma   90.00
#
_symmetry.space_group_name_H-M   'P 1'
#
loop_
_entity.id
_entity.type
_entity.pdbx_description
1 polymer ?
#
loop_
_entity_poly.entity_id
_entity_poly.type
_entity_poly.pdbx_seq_one_letter_code
_entity_poly.pdbx_strand_id
1 'polypeptide(L)'
;EFASLTDGRSTVSIENIFDHIVSDKDGALTYFMDMVLKAEVYERRLDDGFIELIGLLENFHKTYFGSGLDKERKDYNKEMKQKLKKLVAKSNDKEAIEFLNKLCMAQPGELSLFERLEELKKEWAEDGFRGGPDLRKIKSLRNVKPHGRGNRYSNDDIQYIAMVLPFLTGLSRYHILKYLGFDRESIAKSFHVIRLGLGSFVPIDLCE
;
A
#
# COMPACT_ATOMS: atom_id res chain seq x y z
N GLU A 1 -23.30 18.73 -33.87
CA GLU A 1 -22.00 18.16 -34.27
C GLU A 1 -21.20 17.81 -33.01
N PHE A 2 -21.23 16.54 -32.61
CA PHE A 2 -20.47 16.00 -31.48
C PHE A 2 -19.05 15.67 -31.96
N ALA A 3 -18.27 16.71 -32.21
CA ALA A 3 -16.86 16.54 -32.55
C ALA A 3 -16.06 16.19 -31.29
N SER A 4 -15.40 15.04 -31.32
CA SER A 4 -14.10 14.80 -30.65
C SER A 4 -14.07 14.68 -29.12
N LEU A 5 -14.69 13.64 -28.54
CA LEU A 5 -14.39 13.17 -27.17
C LEU A 5 -13.68 11.80 -27.15
N THR A 6 -13.19 11.34 -28.30
CA THR A 6 -12.51 10.03 -28.45
C THR A 6 -11.03 10.12 -28.81
N ASP A 7 -10.42 11.31 -28.79
CA ASP A 7 -8.98 11.44 -28.94
C ASP A 7 -8.30 11.03 -27.63
N GLY A 8 -7.94 9.75 -27.55
CA GLY A 8 -7.25 9.15 -26.40
C GLY A 8 -8.03 8.04 -25.71
N ARG A 9 -8.36 6.97 -26.44
CA ARG A 9 -8.89 5.72 -25.86
C ARG A 9 -7.88 5.20 -24.83
N SER A 10 -8.35 4.91 -23.62
CA SER A 10 -7.62 4.16 -22.59
C SER A 10 -6.79 3.03 -23.23
N THR A 11 -5.52 2.91 -22.86
CA THR A 11 -4.64 1.84 -23.35
C THR A 11 -5.05 0.46 -22.81
N VAL A 12 -5.95 0.42 -21.83
CA VAL A 12 -6.54 -0.78 -21.26
C VAL A 12 -7.95 -1.01 -21.82
N SER A 13 -8.23 -2.24 -22.25
CA SER A 13 -9.57 -2.65 -22.67
C SER A 13 -10.53 -2.76 -21.49
N ILE A 14 -11.81 -2.49 -21.74
CA ILE A 14 -12.85 -2.60 -20.71
C ILE A 14 -12.96 -4.04 -20.20
N GLU A 15 -12.78 -5.01 -21.11
CA GLU A 15 -12.75 -6.44 -20.82
C GLU A 15 -11.67 -6.78 -19.79
N ASN A 16 -10.44 -6.26 -19.93
CA ASN A 16 -9.37 -6.49 -18.96
C ASN A 16 -9.71 -5.92 -17.57
N ILE A 17 -10.31 -4.72 -17.52
CA ILE A 17 -10.74 -4.12 -16.25
C ILE A 17 -11.81 -5.00 -15.58
N PHE A 18 -12.80 -5.47 -16.35
CA PHE A 18 -13.82 -6.38 -15.84
C PHE A 18 -13.23 -7.70 -15.37
N ASP A 19 -12.27 -8.27 -16.10
CA ASP A 19 -11.60 -9.51 -15.70
C ASP A 19 -10.89 -9.36 -14.35
N HIS A 20 -10.22 -8.22 -14.10
CA HIS A 20 -9.61 -7.93 -12.81
C HIS A 20 -10.65 -7.79 -11.68
N ILE A 21 -11.78 -7.11 -11.93
CA ILE A 21 -12.85 -6.92 -10.95
C ILE A 21 -13.58 -8.24 -10.65
N VAL A 22 -13.84 -9.06 -11.67
CA VAL A 22 -14.51 -10.36 -11.52
C VAL A 22 -13.58 -11.39 -10.85
N SER A 23 -12.27 -11.27 -11.09
CA SER A 23 -11.26 -12.13 -10.45
C SER A 23 -11.00 -11.77 -8.98
N ASP A 24 -11.39 -10.57 -8.53
CA ASP A 24 -11.34 -10.11 -7.14
C ASP A 24 -12.44 -10.78 -6.30
N LYS A 25 -12.23 -12.06 -5.97
CA LYS A 25 -13.21 -12.93 -5.30
C LYS A 25 -13.78 -12.38 -3.99
N ASP A 26 -13.03 -11.53 -3.31
CA ASP A 26 -13.40 -10.96 -2.01
C ASP A 26 -13.82 -9.47 -2.10
N GLY A 27 -13.84 -8.89 -3.31
CA GLY A 27 -14.14 -7.48 -3.52
C GLY A 27 -13.12 -6.51 -2.90
N ALA A 28 -11.91 -6.99 -2.60
CA ALA A 28 -10.88 -6.23 -1.90
C ALA A 28 -10.36 -5.04 -2.74
N LEU A 29 -10.23 -5.21 -4.05
CA LEU A 29 -9.86 -4.14 -4.99
C LEU A 29 -10.97 -3.10 -5.08
N THR A 30 -12.23 -3.55 -5.21
CA THR A 30 -13.39 -2.64 -5.31
C THR A 30 -13.55 -1.81 -4.03
N TYR A 31 -13.42 -2.45 -2.86
CA TYR A 31 -13.42 -1.76 -1.58
C TYR A 31 -12.24 -0.79 -1.44
N PHE A 32 -11.05 -1.18 -1.90
CA PHE A 32 -9.90 -0.28 -1.88
C PHE A 32 -10.12 0.96 -2.76
N MET A 33 -10.66 0.79 -3.97
CA MET A 33 -11.03 1.90 -4.85
C MET A 33 -12.05 2.84 -4.21
N ASP A 34 -13.12 2.31 -3.62
CA ASP A 34 -14.12 3.09 -2.89
C ASP A 34 -13.49 3.88 -1.73
N MET A 35 -12.57 3.25 -1.00
CA MET A 35 -11.89 3.91 0.11
C MET A 35 -10.92 5.01 -0.33
N VAL A 36 -10.23 4.85 -1.46
CA VAL A 36 -9.43 5.93 -2.05
C VAL A 36 -10.32 7.12 -2.41
N LEU A 37 -11.46 6.87 -3.05
CA LEU A 37 -12.41 7.94 -3.42
C LEU A 37 -12.96 8.67 -2.19
N LYS A 38 -13.34 7.93 -1.14
CA LYS A 38 -13.83 8.51 0.13
C LYS A 38 -12.76 9.33 0.85
N ALA A 39 -11.51 8.87 0.84
CA ALA A 39 -10.39 9.59 1.41
C ALA A 39 -10.04 10.85 0.61
N GLU A 40 -10.18 10.81 -0.72
CA GLU A 40 -10.01 11.98 -1.61
C GLU A 40 -11.02 13.10 -1.27
N VAL A 41 -12.29 12.78 -1.03
CA VAL A 41 -13.32 13.80 -0.74
C VAL A 41 -13.48 14.13 0.75
N TYR A 42 -12.61 13.61 1.63
CA TYR A 42 -12.68 13.78 3.09
C TYR A 42 -14.05 13.39 3.70
N GLU A 43 -14.71 12.36 3.15
CA GLU A 43 -16.03 11.92 3.62
C GLU A 43 -15.95 11.24 5.02
N ARG A 44 -14.74 10.83 5.43
CA ARG A 44 -14.46 10.28 6.75
C ARG A 44 -13.61 11.21 7.59
N ARG A 45 -13.60 10.95 8.89
CA ARG A 45 -12.64 11.59 9.79
C ARG A 45 -11.21 11.31 9.31
N LEU A 46 -10.35 12.32 9.37
CA LEU A 46 -8.97 12.28 8.88
C LEU A 46 -8.16 11.11 9.46
N ASP A 47 -8.32 10.85 10.75
CA ASP A 47 -7.63 9.77 11.46
C ASP A 47 -8.10 8.38 11.00
N ASP A 48 -9.41 8.19 10.86
CA ASP A 48 -9.99 6.92 10.42
C ASP A 48 -9.61 6.62 8.97
N GLY A 49 -9.76 7.61 8.07
CA GLY A 49 -9.38 7.48 6.66
C GLY A 49 -7.90 7.20 6.48
N PHE A 50 -7.03 7.83 7.28
CA PHE A 50 -5.59 7.58 7.26
C PHE A 50 -5.25 6.14 7.67
N ILE A 51 -5.79 5.65 8.79
CA ILE A 51 -5.50 4.30 9.29
C ILE A 51 -5.98 3.24 8.29
N GLU A 52 -7.19 3.40 7.78
CA GLU A 52 -7.81 2.48 6.84
C GLU A 52 -7.07 2.43 5.51
N LEU A 53 -6.69 3.58 4.96
CA LEU A 53 -5.94 3.66 3.70
C LEU A 53 -4.57 2.99 3.80
N ILE A 54 -3.84 3.17 4.92
CA ILE A 54 -2.58 2.47 5.16
C ILE A 54 -2.79 0.96 5.27
N GLY A 55 -3.84 0.54 5.98
CA GLY A 55 -4.20 -0.87 6.10
C GLY A 55 -4.51 -1.51 4.74
N LEU A 56 -5.21 -0.78 3.88
CA LEU A 56 -5.55 -1.22 2.53
C LEU A 56 -4.34 -1.25 1.61
N LEU A 57 -3.44 -0.25 1.66
CA LEU A 57 -2.16 -0.29 0.95
C LEU A 57 -1.31 -1.49 1.38
N GLU A 58 -1.26 -1.77 2.68
CA GLU A 58 -0.54 -2.94 3.21
C GLU A 58 -1.15 -4.23 2.67
N ASN A 59 -2.48 -4.34 2.67
CA ASN A 59 -3.20 -5.52 2.18
C ASN A 59 -3.05 -5.68 0.66
N PHE A 60 -3.17 -4.59 -0.10
CA PHE A 60 -2.96 -4.56 -1.54
C PHE A 60 -1.57 -5.09 -1.89
N HIS A 61 -0.53 -4.60 -1.19
CA HIS A 61 0.82 -5.08 -1.41
C HIS A 61 0.95 -6.59 -1.13
N LYS A 62 0.42 -7.04 0.01
CA LYS A 62 0.42 -8.48 0.38
C LYS A 62 -0.25 -9.35 -0.68
N THR A 63 -1.38 -8.88 -1.22
CA THR A 63 -2.20 -9.64 -2.17
C THR A 63 -1.58 -9.69 -3.56
N TYR A 64 -1.07 -8.57 -4.07
CA TYR A 64 -0.69 -8.45 -5.47
C TYR A 64 0.81 -8.51 -5.75
N PHE A 65 1.65 -8.08 -4.79
CA PHE A 65 3.11 -8.17 -4.91
C PHE A 65 3.70 -9.32 -4.07
N GLY A 66 2.88 -9.94 -3.21
CA GLY A 66 3.26 -11.07 -2.36
C GLY A 66 4.15 -10.67 -1.17
N SER A 67 4.40 -11.62 -0.27
CA SER A 67 5.44 -11.45 0.74
C SER A 67 6.80 -11.37 0.03
N GLY A 68 7.30 -10.14 -0.16
CA GLY A 68 8.51 -9.76 -0.93
C GLY A 68 9.84 -10.38 -0.48
N LEU A 69 9.88 -11.70 -0.30
CA LEU A 69 11.10 -12.45 -0.21
C LEU A 69 11.49 -12.86 -1.63
N ASP A 70 12.62 -12.34 -2.08
CA ASP A 70 13.41 -13.02 -3.11
C ASP A 70 13.67 -14.47 -2.67
N LYS A 71 13.80 -15.36 -3.65
CA LYS A 71 13.94 -16.82 -3.47
C LYS A 71 15.02 -17.16 -2.45
N GLU A 72 16.14 -16.42 -2.46
CA GLU A 72 17.22 -16.55 -1.48
C GLU A 72 16.79 -16.33 -0.04
N ARG A 73 15.96 -15.32 0.24
CA ARG A 73 15.47 -15.08 1.62
C ARG A 73 14.42 -16.10 2.04
N LYS A 74 13.61 -16.61 1.10
CA LYS A 74 12.70 -17.76 1.36
C LYS A 74 13.51 -18.99 1.74
N ASP A 75 14.58 -19.26 1.00
CA ASP A 75 15.45 -20.41 1.23
C ASP A 75 16.24 -20.28 2.54
N TYR A 76 16.78 -19.10 2.86
CA TYR A 76 17.42 -18.80 4.14
C TYR A 76 16.46 -19.01 5.33
N ASN A 77 15.24 -18.48 5.25
CA ASN A 77 14.25 -18.65 6.32
C ASN A 77 13.83 -20.12 6.49
N LYS A 78 13.73 -20.87 5.39
CA LYS A 78 13.49 -22.32 5.41
C LYS A 78 14.65 -23.06 6.08
N GLU A 79 15.89 -22.72 5.74
CA GLU A 79 17.09 -23.30 6.33
C GLU A 79 17.20 -22.99 7.84
N MET A 80 16.94 -21.73 8.24
CA MET A 80 16.93 -21.33 9.65
C MET A 80 15.83 -22.03 10.44
N LYS A 81 14.62 -22.18 9.89
CA LYS A 81 13.56 -22.99 10.51
C LYS A 81 13.99 -24.46 10.68
N GLN A 82 14.71 -25.03 9.72
CA GLN A 82 15.25 -26.40 9.86
C GLN A 82 16.34 -26.49 10.93
N LYS A 83 17.26 -25.52 11.01
CA LYS A 83 18.30 -25.47 12.06
C LYS A 83 17.67 -25.31 13.44
N LEU A 84 16.69 -24.44 13.59
CA LEU A 84 15.93 -24.24 14.83
C LEU A 84 15.19 -25.52 15.23
N LYS A 85 14.49 -26.19 14.31
CA LYS A 85 13.84 -27.49 14.58
C LYS A 85 14.83 -28.55 15.07
N LYS A 86 16.04 -28.61 14.51
CA LYS A 86 17.10 -29.53 14.97
C LYS A 86 17.63 -29.19 16.36
N LEU A 87 17.68 -27.90 16.73
CA LEU A 87 18.07 -27.46 18.07
C LEU A 87 16.98 -27.77 19.10
N VAL A 88 15.71 -27.53 18.75
CA VAL A 88 14.53 -27.89 19.56
C VAL A 88 14.49 -29.40 19.84
N ALA A 89 14.72 -30.23 18.83
CA ALA A 89 14.72 -31.70 18.97
C ALA A 89 15.82 -32.25 19.89
N LYS A 90 16.85 -31.45 20.19
CA LYS A 90 17.94 -31.79 21.11
C LYS A 90 17.79 -31.18 22.50
N SER A 91 16.82 -30.30 22.70
CA SER A 91 16.56 -29.64 23.98
C SER A 91 15.54 -30.43 24.78
N ASN A 92 15.80 -30.60 26.09
CA ASN A 92 14.79 -31.11 27.05
C ASN A 92 14.04 -29.98 27.75
N ASP A 93 14.30 -28.73 27.40
CA ASP A 93 13.70 -27.55 28.02
C ASP A 93 12.38 -27.19 27.30
N LYS A 94 11.27 -27.38 28.01
CA LYS A 94 9.91 -27.11 27.50
C LYS A 94 9.67 -25.63 27.22
N GLU A 95 10.25 -24.71 27.98
CA GLU A 95 10.08 -23.26 27.75
C GLU A 95 10.84 -22.83 26.50
N ALA A 96 12.05 -23.35 26.30
CA ALA A 96 12.82 -23.12 25.09
C ALA A 96 12.12 -23.70 23.85
N ILE A 97 11.51 -24.89 23.96
CA ILE A 97 10.72 -25.51 22.89
C ILE A 97 9.50 -24.64 22.55
N GLU A 98 8.78 -24.13 23.55
CA GLU A 98 7.59 -23.32 23.32
C GLU A 98 7.94 -21.94 22.71
N PHE A 99 8.98 -21.29 23.21
CA PHE A 99 9.50 -20.04 22.66
C PHE A 99 9.95 -20.21 21.20
N LEU A 100 10.68 -21.28 20.90
CA LEU A 100 11.15 -21.57 19.54
C LEU A 100 10.03 -21.98 18.59
N ASN A 101 8.99 -22.67 19.08
CA ASN A 101 7.78 -22.92 18.29
C ASN A 101 7.03 -21.63 17.98
N LYS A 102 6.91 -20.70 18.95
CA LYS A 102 6.36 -19.35 18.70
C LYS A 102 7.18 -18.57 17.68
N LEU A 103 8.52 -18.68 17.72
CA LEU A 103 9.43 -18.07 16.74
C LEU A 103 9.33 -18.71 15.34
N CYS A 104 9.07 -20.01 15.25
CA CYS A 104 8.86 -20.71 13.97
C CYS A 104 7.48 -20.42 13.35
N MET A 105 6.48 -20.16 14.21
CA MET A 105 5.10 -19.82 13.87
C MET A 105 4.92 -18.33 13.56
N ALA A 106 5.68 -17.44 14.21
CA ALA A 106 5.83 -16.06 13.77
C ALA A 106 6.37 -16.09 12.35
N GLN A 107 5.64 -15.55 11.37
CA GLN A 107 6.05 -15.58 9.96
C GLN A 107 7.35 -14.77 9.78
N PRO A 108 8.53 -15.41 9.67
CA PRO A 108 9.77 -14.69 9.45
C PRO A 108 9.78 -14.39 7.95
N GLY A 109 9.72 -13.11 7.60
CA GLY A 109 9.83 -12.67 6.21
C GLY A 109 8.54 -12.13 5.57
N GLU A 110 7.54 -11.75 6.37
CA GLU A 110 6.66 -10.68 5.93
C GLU A 110 7.43 -9.35 6.00
N LEU A 111 7.46 -8.59 4.90
CA LEU A 111 7.91 -7.21 4.94
C LEU A 111 7.17 -6.47 6.05
N SER A 112 7.84 -5.55 6.73
CA SER A 112 7.17 -4.62 7.62
C SER A 112 6.34 -3.62 6.82
N LEU A 113 5.36 -2.96 7.47
CA LEU A 113 4.61 -1.87 6.84
C LEU A 113 5.53 -0.83 6.17
N PHE A 114 6.65 -0.51 6.82
CA PHE A 114 7.61 0.46 6.28
C PHE A 114 8.23 -0.03 4.98
N GLU A 115 8.72 -1.28 4.94
CA GLU A 115 9.33 -1.86 3.74
C GLU A 115 8.33 -1.96 2.58
N ARG A 116 7.07 -2.32 2.86
CA ARG A 116 6.02 -2.33 1.82
C ARG A 116 5.77 -0.95 1.25
N LEU A 117 5.66 0.07 2.11
CA LEU A 117 5.47 1.45 1.66
C LEU A 117 6.70 1.96 0.89
N GLU A 118 7.91 1.52 1.25
CA GLU A 118 9.13 1.83 0.50
C GLU A 118 9.12 1.21 -0.90
N GLU A 119 8.72 -0.06 -1.04
CA GLU A 119 8.61 -0.71 -2.36
C GLU A 119 7.56 0.00 -3.24
N LEU A 120 6.38 0.28 -2.69
CA LEU A 120 5.33 1.01 -3.42
C LEU A 120 5.80 2.42 -3.82
N LYS A 121 6.50 3.13 -2.94
CA LYS A 121 7.05 4.46 -3.22
C LYS A 121 8.19 4.40 -4.23
N LYS A 122 8.99 3.33 -4.22
CA LYS A 122 10.10 3.13 -5.16
C LYS A 122 9.55 3.03 -6.58
N GLU A 123 8.57 2.18 -6.81
CA GLU A 123 7.94 2.03 -8.13
C GLU A 123 7.28 3.33 -8.61
N TRP A 124 6.58 4.03 -7.72
CA TRP A 124 6.04 5.37 -7.96
C TRP A 124 7.13 6.37 -8.42
N ALA A 125 8.29 6.37 -7.76
CA ALA A 125 9.40 7.26 -8.09
C ALA A 125 10.13 6.85 -9.38
N GLU A 126 10.22 5.55 -9.68
CA GLU A 126 10.77 5.02 -10.94
C GLU A 126 9.95 5.49 -12.15
N ASP A 127 8.64 5.61 -12.00
CA ASP A 127 7.76 6.23 -13.01
C ASP A 127 7.77 7.78 -12.95
N GLY A 128 8.68 8.39 -12.19
CA GLY A 128 8.91 9.83 -12.15
C GLY A 128 7.85 10.63 -11.39
N PHE A 129 6.93 9.99 -10.67
CA PHE A 129 5.96 10.69 -9.84
C PHE A 129 6.65 11.31 -8.62
N ARG A 130 6.19 12.49 -8.23
CA ARG A 130 6.80 13.33 -7.19
C ARG A 130 6.20 13.05 -5.81
N GLY A 131 6.83 13.62 -4.78
CA GLY A 131 6.39 13.48 -3.40
C GLY A 131 7.11 12.34 -2.67
N GLY A 132 7.03 12.35 -1.34
CA GLY A 132 7.76 11.39 -0.54
C GLY A 132 7.81 11.75 0.93
N PRO A 133 6.67 11.70 1.64
CA PRO A 133 6.63 11.95 3.07
C PRO A 133 7.51 10.96 3.85
N ASP A 134 7.77 11.28 5.12
CA ASP A 134 8.51 10.40 6.02
C ASP A 134 7.65 9.16 6.36
N LEU A 135 8.00 8.04 5.72
CA LEU A 135 7.33 6.76 5.91
C LEU A 135 7.52 6.21 7.34
N ARG A 136 8.59 6.60 8.05
CA ARG A 136 8.79 6.21 9.45
C ARG A 136 7.77 6.91 10.35
N LYS A 137 7.52 8.20 10.11
CA LYS A 137 6.47 8.94 10.79
C LYS A 137 5.09 8.36 10.50
N ILE A 138 4.79 8.00 9.24
CA ILE A 138 3.53 7.32 8.87
C ILE A 138 3.34 6.01 9.65
N LYS A 139 4.37 5.14 9.68
CA LYS A 139 4.34 3.90 10.46
C LYS A 139 4.14 4.16 11.95
N SER A 140 4.78 5.19 12.50
CA SER A 140 4.63 5.54 13.92
C SER A 140 3.21 5.96 14.25
N LEU A 141 2.59 6.79 13.39
CA LEU A 141 1.23 7.27 13.56
C LEU A 141 0.21 6.13 13.46
N ARG A 142 0.38 5.22 12.49
CA ARG A 142 -0.49 4.04 12.34
C ARG A 142 -0.52 3.15 13.58
N ASN A 143 0.57 3.10 14.35
CA ASN A 143 0.67 2.29 15.56
C ASN A 143 0.16 3.00 16.82
N VAL A 144 -0.27 4.26 16.71
CA VAL A 144 -0.96 4.96 17.81
C VAL A 144 -2.30 4.25 18.00
N LYS A 145 -2.39 3.41 19.03
CA LYS A 145 -3.65 2.78 19.44
C LYS A 145 -4.42 3.76 20.34
N PRO A 146 -5.58 4.28 19.92
CA PRO A 146 -6.41 5.08 20.81
C PRO A 146 -7.06 4.14 21.84
N HIS A 147 -6.35 3.82 22.92
CA HIS A 147 -6.93 3.11 24.05
C HIS A 147 -7.75 4.09 24.89
N GLY A 148 -9.08 4.03 24.71
CA GLY A 148 -10.11 4.37 25.70
C GLY A 148 -10.22 5.82 26.16
N ARG A 149 -9.13 6.52 26.52
CA ARG A 149 -9.18 7.86 27.14
C ARG A 149 -7.93 8.76 26.98
N GLY A 150 -6.84 8.39 26.30
CA GLY A 150 -5.58 9.16 26.42
C GLY A 150 -4.81 9.51 25.15
N ASN A 151 -4.52 8.53 24.29
CA ASN A 151 -3.66 8.79 23.13
C ASN A 151 -4.51 9.18 21.92
N ARG A 152 -4.95 10.44 21.90
CA ARG A 152 -5.37 11.09 20.65
C ARG A 152 -4.13 11.60 19.94
N TYR A 153 -4.16 11.60 18.61
CA TYR A 153 -3.17 12.31 17.82
C TYR A 153 -3.02 13.74 18.37
N SER A 154 -1.78 14.20 18.49
CA SER A 154 -1.53 15.62 18.78
C SER A 154 -2.02 16.49 17.60
N ASN A 155 -2.16 17.80 17.83
CA ASN A 155 -2.52 18.71 16.73
C ASN A 155 -1.48 18.63 15.59
N ASP A 156 -0.20 18.48 15.92
CA ASP A 156 0.88 18.33 14.94
C ASP A 156 0.76 17.00 14.18
N ASP A 157 0.36 15.91 14.85
CA ASP A 157 0.10 14.63 14.19
C ASP A 157 -1.10 14.73 13.24
N ILE A 158 -2.18 15.43 13.62
CA ILE A 158 -3.34 15.65 12.75
C ILE A 158 -2.96 16.50 11.53
N GLN A 159 -2.18 17.56 11.72
CA GLN A 159 -1.68 18.38 10.62
C GLN A 159 -0.80 17.57 9.67
N TYR A 160 0.09 16.74 10.22
CA TYR A 160 0.91 15.83 9.42
C TYR A 160 0.06 14.82 8.65
N ILE A 161 -0.96 14.22 9.28
CA ILE A 161 -1.91 13.32 8.62
C ILE A 161 -2.60 14.03 7.46
N ALA A 162 -3.14 15.23 7.68
CA ALA A 162 -3.79 16.02 6.64
C ALA A 162 -2.85 16.34 5.47
N MET A 163 -1.58 16.64 5.76
CA MET A 163 -0.56 16.90 4.74
C MET A 163 -0.20 15.65 3.93
N VAL A 164 -0.16 14.47 4.56
CA VAL A 164 0.28 13.21 3.94
C VAL A 164 -0.86 12.47 3.24
N LEU A 165 -2.11 12.69 3.62
CA LEU A 165 -3.25 11.98 3.05
C LEU A 165 -3.33 12.10 1.52
N PRO A 166 -3.12 13.28 0.89
CA PRO A 166 -3.08 13.40 -0.58
C PRO A 166 -1.99 12.54 -1.24
N PHE A 167 -0.84 12.37 -0.60
CA PHE A 167 0.20 11.49 -1.10
C PHE A 167 -0.24 10.03 -1.01
N LEU A 168 -0.85 9.61 0.10
CA LEU A 168 -1.29 8.22 0.27
C LEU A 168 -2.44 7.86 -0.68
N THR A 169 -3.36 8.79 -0.94
CA THR A 169 -4.42 8.58 -1.94
C THR A 169 -3.84 8.51 -3.35
N GLY A 170 -2.92 9.43 -3.69
CA GLY A 170 -2.18 9.39 -4.95
C GLY A 170 -1.42 8.07 -5.15
N LEU A 171 -0.64 7.65 -4.16
CA LEU A 171 0.10 6.38 -4.19
C LEU A 171 -0.85 5.19 -4.39
N SER A 172 -1.96 5.15 -3.65
CA SER A 172 -2.98 4.09 -3.77
C SER A 172 -3.58 4.04 -5.17
N ARG A 173 -4.00 5.21 -5.69
CA ARG A 173 -4.59 5.34 -7.02
C ARG A 173 -3.64 4.88 -8.12
N TYR A 174 -2.38 5.30 -8.05
CA TYR A 174 -1.36 4.89 -9.00
C TYR A 174 -1.22 3.36 -9.04
N HIS A 175 -1.10 2.71 -7.87
CA HIS A 175 -0.93 1.26 -7.78
C HIS A 175 -2.16 0.49 -8.24
N ILE A 176 -3.37 0.98 -7.95
CA ILE A 176 -4.62 0.42 -8.47
C ILE A 176 -4.64 0.50 -10.00
N LEU A 177 -4.37 1.67 -10.58
CA LEU A 177 -4.42 1.85 -12.03
C LEU A 177 -3.33 1.04 -12.73
N LYS A 178 -2.12 0.98 -12.16
CA LYS A 178 -1.04 0.15 -12.69
C LYS A 178 -1.38 -1.33 -12.65
N TYR A 179 -2.01 -1.80 -11.56
CA TYR A 179 -2.51 -3.17 -11.47
C TYR A 179 -3.61 -3.48 -12.49
N LEU A 180 -4.48 -2.51 -12.80
CA LEU A 180 -5.48 -2.61 -13.86
C LEU A 180 -4.87 -2.54 -15.28
N GLY A 181 -3.55 -2.34 -15.39
CA GLY A 181 -2.81 -2.36 -16.66
C GLY A 181 -2.63 -1.00 -17.33
N PHE A 182 -2.99 0.10 -16.66
CA PHE A 182 -2.77 1.43 -17.22
C PHE A 182 -1.28 1.78 -17.25
N ASP A 183 -0.84 2.40 -18.33
CA ASP A 183 0.52 2.92 -18.44
C ASP A 183 0.72 4.23 -17.66
N ARG A 184 1.99 4.59 -17.49
CA ARG A 184 2.45 5.81 -16.80
C ARG A 184 1.74 7.08 -17.30
N GLU A 185 1.65 7.26 -18.61
CA GLU A 185 1.07 8.48 -19.21
C GLU A 185 -0.43 8.59 -18.94
N SER A 186 -1.16 7.48 -19.07
CA SER A 186 -2.59 7.41 -18.79
C SER A 186 -2.88 7.66 -17.31
N ILE A 187 -2.06 7.11 -16.42
CA ILE A 187 -2.14 7.37 -14.98
C ILE A 187 -1.89 8.84 -14.70
N ALA A 188 -0.82 9.43 -15.24
CA ALA A 188 -0.47 10.84 -15.05
C ALA A 188 -1.60 11.78 -15.52
N LYS A 189 -2.17 11.53 -16.70
CA LYS A 189 -3.34 12.28 -17.21
C LYS A 189 -4.53 12.22 -16.25
N SER A 190 -4.79 11.06 -15.64
CA SER A 190 -5.90 10.90 -14.70
C SER A 190 -5.74 11.75 -13.42
N PHE A 191 -4.51 12.10 -13.04
CA PHE A 191 -4.22 12.91 -11.85
C PHE A 191 -4.50 14.41 -12.10
N HIS A 192 -4.38 14.88 -13.35
CA HIS A 192 -4.70 16.26 -13.73
C HIS A 192 -6.20 16.56 -13.70
N VAL A 193 -7.04 15.56 -13.92
CA VAL A 193 -8.51 15.72 -13.92
C VAL A 193 -9.05 15.95 -12.49
N ILE A 194 -8.27 15.62 -11.46
CA ILE A 194 -8.74 15.62 -10.07
C ILE A 194 -8.35 16.90 -9.33
N ARG A 195 -9.35 17.58 -8.78
CA ARG A 195 -9.26 18.91 -8.14
C ARG A 195 -8.49 18.96 -6.80
N LEU A 196 -7.96 17.86 -6.30
CA LEU A 196 -7.37 17.76 -4.95
C LEU A 196 -5.86 17.96 -4.92
N GLY A 197 -5.30 18.63 -5.92
CA GLY A 197 -3.86 18.89 -5.99
C GLY A 197 -3.02 17.66 -6.36
N LEU A 198 -3.63 16.56 -6.79
CA LEU A 198 -2.90 15.36 -7.24
C LEU A 198 -2.01 15.63 -8.47
N GLY A 199 -2.35 16.63 -9.28
CA GLY A 199 -1.48 17.13 -10.36
C GLY A 199 -0.10 17.59 -9.89
N SER A 200 0.07 17.96 -8.62
CA SER A 200 1.39 18.28 -8.04
C SER A 200 2.34 17.08 -7.95
N PHE A 201 1.80 15.85 -8.06
CA PHE A 201 2.55 14.61 -8.03
C PHE A 201 2.93 14.10 -9.42
N VAL A 202 2.35 14.65 -10.49
CA VAL A 202 2.60 14.22 -11.87
C VAL A 202 4.06 14.51 -12.26
N PRO A 203 4.72 13.61 -13.01
CA PRO A 203 6.03 13.86 -13.60
C PRO A 203 6.09 15.17 -14.40
N ILE A 204 7.19 15.92 -14.28
CA ILE A 204 7.34 17.25 -14.91
C ILE A 204 7.30 17.16 -16.43
N ASP A 205 7.83 16.08 -17.00
CA ASP A 205 7.83 15.77 -18.44
C ASP A 205 6.43 15.55 -19.02
N LEU A 206 5.41 15.39 -18.18
CA LEU A 206 4.01 15.16 -18.58
C LEU A 206 3.08 16.30 -18.17
N CYS A 207 3.63 17.42 -17.68
CA CYS A 207 2.87 18.60 -17.25
C CYS A 207 2.61 19.63 -18.37
N GLU A 208 2.98 19.34 -19.62
CA GLU A 208 2.82 20.24 -20.78
C GLU A 208 1.51 20.02 -21.55
#